data_AF-A0A8X6XV57-F1
#
_entry.id   AF-A0A8X6XV57-F1
#
_cell.length_a   1.000
_cell.length_b   1.000
_cell.length_c   1.000
_cell.angle_alpha   90.00
_cell.angle_beta   90.00
_cell.angle_gamma   90.00
#
_symmetry.space_group_name_H-M   'P 1'
#
loop_
_entity.id
_entity.type
_entity.pdbx_description
1 polymer ?
#
loop_
_entity_poly.entity_id
_entity_poly.type
_entity_poly.pdbx_seq_one_letter_code
_entity_poly.pdbx_strand_id
1 'polypeptide(L)'
;MFGSFSVLFVSLSFLVLAVNPSAAEGFTRLRKAGRILKRSPVILVPGDLGNRLEAKLNKPSSSYKVCTLKTPNYINLWLNPLEIAFDLKCWVENMRLVYDNQTRKTSNMPGVDVRVPGFGGTETVEIIDPNLILSPRLTHFLSFKYYFKDIVDSLVGAGYVRNVSVRGAPYDFRKAPNEMQDYYKKLKNLIEETFLKNNKTKVTIVCHSMGCAITSYFLNTKDQAWKDKHIKGLITLGPALGGAVKALKTIAAGENLGYKVDAGQLKLQQRSTVSLSYLVPSRHLWSPNEVIAFTKHKNYTVKNYDEFFKDIGFSTAFEMYKDTFRYAEIGLNPPGVEVFCIYGVGLNTTIRLNYTQPKSFPDKPVLEFGEGDGTVNLRSLQVCSNWRGRQKQKVFLKTLPKVEHLDMLRDEYVKKFIVDYVTS
;
A
#
# COMPACT_ATOMS: atom_id res chain seq x y z
N MET A 1 27.33 77.36 16.80
CA MET A 1 26.37 76.28 17.13
C MET A 1 25.07 76.67 16.46
N PHE A 2 24.50 75.78 15.62
CA PHE A 2 23.34 76.00 14.74
C PHE A 2 23.53 76.93 13.53
N GLY A 3 22.87 76.56 12.42
CA GLY A 3 22.52 77.47 11.33
C GLY A 3 22.98 77.05 9.94
N SER A 4 22.06 76.51 9.14
CA SER A 4 22.16 76.43 7.67
C SER A 4 22.21 77.82 7.05
N PHE A 5 22.95 78.02 5.95
CA PHE A 5 22.52 78.85 4.81
C PHE A 5 23.31 78.52 3.53
N SER A 6 22.54 78.48 2.45
CA SER A 6 22.84 78.33 1.01
C SER A 6 23.99 79.17 0.46
N VAL A 7 24.61 78.76 -0.66
CA VAL A 7 24.70 79.55 -1.93
C VAL A 7 24.97 78.60 -3.13
N LEU A 8 24.27 78.92 -4.22
CA LEU A 8 24.33 78.40 -5.60
C LEU A 8 25.74 78.29 -6.21
N PHE A 9 25.95 77.32 -7.11
CA PHE A 9 26.54 77.59 -8.43
C PHE A 9 25.96 76.64 -9.49
N VAL A 10 25.63 77.22 -10.64
CA VAL A 10 24.95 76.63 -11.81
C VAL A 10 25.94 76.50 -12.97
N SER A 11 25.77 75.44 -13.78
CA SER A 11 26.21 75.26 -15.18
C SER A 11 27.71 75.01 -15.43
N LEU A 12 28.17 74.26 -16.43
CA LEU A 12 27.58 73.56 -17.56
C LEU A 12 28.66 72.56 -18.03
N SER A 13 28.31 71.36 -18.50
CA SER A 13 28.94 70.75 -19.69
C SER A 13 28.24 69.44 -20.06
N PHE A 14 27.69 69.45 -21.27
CA PHE A 14 27.11 68.33 -21.97
C PHE A 14 28.16 67.23 -22.21
N LEU A 15 27.79 65.97 -21.95
CA LEU A 15 28.25 64.88 -22.78
C LEU A 15 27.10 63.91 -23.02
N VAL A 16 26.67 63.87 -24.28
CA VAL A 16 25.77 62.87 -24.84
C VAL A 16 26.48 61.52 -24.75
N LEU A 17 25.91 60.57 -24.01
CA LEU A 17 26.15 59.15 -24.22
C LEU A 17 24.82 58.48 -24.50
N ALA A 18 24.74 57.98 -25.72
CA ALA A 18 23.61 57.27 -26.30
C ALA A 18 23.16 56.13 -25.36
N VAL A 19 21.87 56.14 -25.02
CA VAL A 19 21.22 55.01 -24.37
C VAL A 19 21.19 53.86 -25.38
N ASN A 20 21.99 52.84 -25.12
CA ASN A 20 21.99 51.60 -25.87
C ASN A 20 20.63 50.89 -25.67
N PRO A 21 19.81 50.62 -26.70
CA PRO A 21 18.47 50.04 -26.51
C PRO A 21 18.49 48.62 -25.93
N SER A 22 19.64 47.95 -25.90
CA SER A 22 19.76 46.57 -25.41
C SER A 22 19.76 46.43 -23.88
N ALA A 23 19.88 47.53 -23.12
CA ALA A 23 19.83 47.48 -21.65
C ALA A 23 18.40 47.49 -21.10
N ALA A 24 17.41 47.95 -21.88
CA ALA A 24 15.99 47.95 -21.52
C ALA A 24 15.30 46.61 -21.79
N GLU A 25 15.87 45.76 -22.66
CA GLU A 25 15.40 44.39 -22.94
C GLU A 25 15.96 43.35 -21.94
N GLY A 26 16.99 43.71 -21.18
CA GLY A 26 17.56 42.87 -20.11
C GLY A 26 16.73 42.85 -18.82
N PHE A 27 15.92 43.89 -18.57
CA PHE A 27 15.10 44.00 -17.36
C PHE A 27 13.64 43.56 -17.53
N THR A 28 13.20 43.32 -18.78
CA THR A 28 11.86 42.77 -19.09
C THR A 28 11.84 41.24 -19.23
N ARG A 29 12.99 40.56 -19.19
CA ARG A 29 13.09 39.08 -19.18
C ARG A 29 13.13 38.42 -17.79
N LEU A 30 13.12 39.18 -16.69
CA LEU A 30 13.03 38.67 -15.31
C LEU A 30 11.65 38.83 -14.65
N ARG A 31 10.62 39.02 -15.46
CA ARG A 31 9.21 39.04 -15.03
C ARG A 31 8.33 38.09 -15.83
N LYS A 32 8.85 36.91 -16.22
CA LYS A 32 7.98 35.73 -16.23
C LYS A 32 7.64 35.48 -14.78
N ALA A 33 6.46 35.94 -14.36
CA ALA A 33 5.89 35.61 -13.07
C ALA A 33 6.15 34.12 -12.83
N GLY A 34 7.04 33.83 -11.88
CA GLY A 34 7.32 32.48 -11.44
C GLY A 34 6.02 31.95 -10.89
N ARG A 35 5.21 31.32 -11.75
CA ARG A 35 4.15 30.44 -11.30
C ARG A 35 4.92 29.38 -10.54
N ILE A 36 4.96 29.50 -9.22
CA ILE A 36 5.43 28.43 -8.35
C ILE A 36 4.58 27.24 -8.77
N LEU A 37 5.18 26.31 -9.51
CA LEU A 37 4.51 25.11 -9.97
C LEU A 37 4.07 24.41 -8.68
N LYS A 38 2.76 24.41 -8.37
CA LYS A 38 2.25 23.85 -7.12
C LYS A 38 2.29 22.33 -7.24
N ARG A 39 3.47 21.77 -6.95
CA ARG A 39 3.72 20.34 -6.85
C ARG A 39 2.79 19.74 -5.81
N SER A 40 2.00 18.75 -6.22
CA SER A 40 1.11 18.04 -5.31
C SER A 40 1.95 17.18 -4.38
N PRO A 41 1.90 17.37 -3.05
CA PRO A 41 2.58 16.45 -2.15
C PRO A 41 2.00 15.04 -2.26
N VAL A 42 2.81 14.02 -1.99
CA VAL A 42 2.48 12.60 -2.17
C VAL A 42 2.41 11.88 -0.83
N ILE A 43 1.36 11.10 -0.64
CA ILE A 43 1.27 10.12 0.45
C ILE A 43 1.26 8.70 -0.14
N LEU A 44 2.14 7.86 0.38
CA LEU A 44 2.33 6.47 -0.03
C LEU A 44 1.62 5.52 0.92
N VAL A 45 0.70 4.70 0.41
CA VAL A 45 -0.02 3.68 1.19
C VAL A 45 0.40 2.28 0.71
N PRO A 46 1.14 1.52 1.53
CA PRO A 46 1.67 0.21 1.14
C PRO A 46 0.61 -0.88 1.05
N GLY A 47 0.94 -1.95 0.34
CA GLY A 47 0.15 -3.18 0.29
C GLY A 47 0.35 -4.07 1.52
N ASP A 48 -0.22 -5.27 1.44
CA ASP A 48 0.07 -6.32 2.41
C ASP A 48 1.57 -6.60 2.46
N LEU A 49 2.10 -6.80 3.68
CA LEU A 49 3.53 -6.95 3.95
C LEU A 49 4.42 -5.75 3.54
N GLY A 50 3.85 -4.61 3.10
CA GLY A 50 4.56 -3.53 2.42
C GLY A 50 5.21 -2.47 3.32
N ASN A 51 5.24 -2.66 4.63
CA ASN A 51 5.94 -1.79 5.58
C ASN A 51 6.48 -2.56 6.76
N ARG A 52 7.42 -1.97 7.50
CA ARG A 52 7.97 -2.60 8.70
C ARG A 52 6.94 -2.78 9.82
N LEU A 53 7.16 -3.79 10.67
CA LEU A 53 6.55 -3.92 12.00
C LEU A 53 7.64 -4.16 13.02
N GLU A 54 7.41 -3.65 14.23
CA GLU A 54 8.29 -3.87 15.38
C GLU A 54 7.52 -4.53 16.51
N ALA A 55 8.20 -5.38 17.29
CA ALA A 55 7.64 -6.03 18.46
C ALA A 55 8.45 -5.78 19.73
N LYS A 56 7.78 -5.64 20.87
CA LYS A 56 8.39 -5.75 22.19
C LYS A 56 7.81 -6.96 22.92
N LEU A 57 8.68 -7.82 23.44
CA LEU A 57 8.29 -9.09 24.04
C LEU A 57 8.33 -8.99 25.58
N ASN A 58 7.28 -9.48 26.20
CA ASN A 58 7.14 -9.78 27.62
C ASN A 58 6.18 -10.98 27.80
N LYS A 59 6.49 -12.08 27.12
CA LYS A 59 5.67 -13.28 27.04
C LYS A 59 5.70 -14.06 28.36
N PRO A 60 4.56 -14.53 28.89
CA PRO A 60 4.53 -15.36 30.09
C PRO A 60 5.14 -16.74 29.83
N SER A 61 4.98 -17.27 28.61
CA SER A 61 5.51 -18.55 28.16
C SER A 61 5.62 -18.56 26.63
N SER A 62 6.24 -19.61 26.10
CA SER A 62 6.33 -19.90 24.67
C SER A 62 5.96 -21.36 24.42
N SER A 63 5.39 -21.66 23.26
CA SER A 63 5.15 -23.05 22.84
C SER A 63 6.46 -23.77 22.50
N TYR A 64 7.52 -23.00 22.28
CA TYR A 64 8.84 -23.50 21.91
C TYR A 64 9.91 -22.91 22.85
N LYS A 65 10.66 -23.79 23.53
CA LYS A 65 11.64 -23.43 24.58
C LYS A 65 12.75 -22.49 24.08
N VAL A 66 13.07 -22.54 22.79
CA VAL A 66 14.13 -21.73 22.17
C VAL A 66 13.74 -20.28 21.96
N CYS A 67 12.44 -19.93 22.04
CA CYS A 67 12.00 -18.59 21.73
C CYS A 67 12.25 -17.60 22.86
N THR A 68 12.76 -16.43 22.50
CA THR A 68 12.92 -15.28 23.38
C THR A 68 11.58 -14.88 23.99
N LEU A 69 11.53 -14.83 25.33
CA LEU A 69 10.33 -14.42 26.06
C LEU A 69 10.26 -12.92 26.28
N LYS A 70 11.40 -12.25 26.47
CA LYS A 70 11.47 -10.84 26.83
C LYS A 70 12.50 -10.09 26.00
N THR A 71 12.17 -8.88 25.56
CA THR A 71 13.13 -7.96 24.93
C THR A 71 13.16 -6.62 25.66
N PRO A 72 14.35 -6.00 25.84
CA PRO A 72 14.44 -4.71 26.52
C PRO A 72 13.81 -3.60 25.69
N ASN A 73 13.98 -3.67 24.37
CA ASN A 73 13.52 -2.70 23.38
C ASN A 73 12.62 -3.36 22.33
N TYR A 74 11.98 -2.52 21.51
CA TYR A 74 11.35 -2.99 20.29
C TYR A 74 12.41 -3.56 19.35
N ILE A 75 12.10 -4.71 18.76
CA ILE A 75 12.90 -5.40 17.74
C ILE A 75 12.13 -5.42 16.43
N ASN A 76 12.85 -5.52 15.31
CA ASN A 76 12.24 -5.62 13.99
C ASN A 76 11.54 -6.98 13.84
N LEU A 77 10.21 -6.95 13.78
CA LEU A 77 9.36 -8.14 13.60
C LEU A 77 9.18 -8.47 12.11
N TRP A 78 9.06 -7.43 11.28
CA TRP A 78 8.90 -7.57 9.84
C TRP A 78 9.60 -6.42 9.11
N LEU A 79 10.39 -6.67 8.06
CA LEU A 79 10.81 -7.98 7.55
C LEU A 79 12.06 -8.46 8.30
N ASN A 80 12.04 -9.70 8.82
CA ASN A 80 13.18 -10.33 9.49
C ASN A 80 13.54 -11.67 8.83
N PRO A 81 14.35 -11.68 7.75
CA PRO A 81 14.60 -12.91 6.99
C PRO A 81 15.39 -13.96 7.78
N LEU A 82 16.27 -13.53 8.69
CA LEU A 82 17.05 -14.45 9.52
C LEU A 82 16.14 -15.21 10.49
N GLU A 83 15.24 -14.51 11.19
CA GLU A 83 14.29 -15.16 12.11
C GLU A 83 13.30 -16.05 11.34
N ILE A 84 12.85 -15.65 10.15
CA ILE A 84 11.99 -16.50 9.30
C ILE A 84 12.74 -17.76 8.83
N ALA A 85 14.02 -17.66 8.49
CA ALA A 85 14.80 -18.79 8.00
C ALA A 85 15.23 -19.78 9.11
N PHE A 86 15.63 -19.26 10.27
CA PHE A 86 16.25 -20.07 11.33
C PHE A 86 15.37 -20.28 12.56
N ASP A 87 14.47 -19.33 12.86
CA ASP A 87 13.63 -19.32 14.07
C ASP A 87 12.13 -19.19 13.75
N LEU A 88 11.70 -19.78 12.63
CA LEU A 88 10.36 -19.62 12.05
C LEU A 88 9.23 -19.75 13.07
N LYS A 89 9.33 -20.74 13.95
CA LYS A 89 8.32 -21.04 14.97
C LYS A 89 8.18 -19.89 15.98
N CYS A 90 9.29 -19.26 16.36
CA CYS A 90 9.30 -18.10 17.24
C CYS A 90 8.74 -16.87 16.54
N TRP A 91 9.15 -16.64 15.29
CA TRP A 91 8.61 -15.57 14.47
C TRP A 91 7.09 -15.70 14.30
N VAL A 92 6.59 -16.89 13.95
CA VAL A 92 5.15 -17.19 13.83
C VAL A 92 4.42 -16.91 15.14
N GLU A 93 4.98 -17.33 16.28
CA GLU A 93 4.36 -17.11 17.59
C GLU A 93 4.31 -15.63 17.98
N ASN A 94 5.28 -14.82 17.54
CA ASN A 94 5.31 -13.38 17.83
C ASN A 94 4.46 -12.57 16.83
N MET A 95 4.39 -13.01 15.57
CA MET A 95 3.72 -12.30 14.50
C MET A 95 2.22 -12.57 14.43
N ARG A 96 1.77 -13.75 14.85
CA ARG A 96 0.35 -14.15 14.75
C ARG A 96 -0.57 -13.31 15.65
N LEU A 97 -1.80 -13.15 15.20
CA LEU A 97 -2.88 -12.57 15.98
C LEU A 97 -3.71 -13.66 16.68
N VAL A 98 -4.42 -13.28 17.73
CA VAL A 98 -5.46 -14.08 18.38
C VAL A 98 -6.81 -13.46 18.02
N TYR A 99 -7.71 -14.24 17.44
CA TYR A 99 -9.07 -13.81 17.18
C TYR A 99 -9.99 -14.24 18.31
N ASP A 100 -10.74 -13.29 18.86
CA ASP A 100 -11.73 -13.54 19.90
C ASP A 100 -13.14 -13.51 19.29
N ASN A 101 -13.83 -14.64 19.40
CA ASN A 101 -15.16 -14.81 18.84
C ASN A 101 -16.25 -14.03 19.60
N GLN A 102 -16.00 -13.65 20.85
CA GLN A 102 -16.92 -12.83 21.64
C GLN A 102 -16.81 -11.37 21.23
N THR A 103 -15.58 -10.83 21.21
CA THR A 103 -15.36 -9.42 20.87
C THR A 103 -15.34 -9.12 19.37
N ARG A 104 -15.27 -10.16 18.51
CA ARG A 104 -15.22 -10.05 17.04
C ARG A 104 -14.02 -9.23 16.55
N LYS A 105 -12.90 -9.37 17.26
CA LYS A 105 -11.68 -8.59 17.05
C LYS A 105 -10.45 -9.45 17.23
N THR A 106 -9.33 -8.95 16.74
CA THR A 106 -8.03 -9.57 16.96
C THR A 106 -7.19 -8.80 17.97
N SER A 107 -6.37 -9.52 18.72
CA SER A 107 -5.31 -8.96 19.57
C SER A 107 -3.96 -9.56 19.18
N ASN A 108 -2.87 -8.94 19.61
CA ASN A 108 -1.58 -9.61 19.59
C ASN A 108 -1.59 -10.82 20.53
N MET A 109 -0.60 -11.70 20.38
CA MET A 109 -0.35 -12.79 21.32
C MET A 109 -0.06 -12.26 22.74
N PRO A 110 -0.44 -13.00 23.81
CA PRO A 110 -0.17 -12.58 25.19
C PRO A 110 1.30 -12.22 25.42
N GLY A 111 1.53 -11.01 25.93
CA GLY A 111 2.88 -10.49 26.18
C GLY A 111 3.66 -10.09 24.93
N VAL A 112 3.01 -9.97 23.77
CA VAL A 112 3.62 -9.39 22.56
C VAL A 112 2.95 -8.06 22.26
N ASP A 113 3.71 -6.99 22.30
CA ASP A 113 3.27 -5.70 21.80
C ASP A 113 3.83 -5.46 20.41
N VAL A 114 2.99 -5.06 19.45
CA VAL A 114 3.38 -4.82 18.06
C VAL A 114 3.01 -3.39 17.68
N ARG A 115 3.97 -2.67 17.11
CA ARG A 115 3.78 -1.31 16.62
C ARG A 115 4.18 -1.15 15.16
N VAL A 116 3.63 -0.12 14.54
CA VAL A 116 3.95 0.31 13.18
C VAL A 116 4.88 1.52 13.25
N PRO A 117 6.18 1.38 12.95
CA PRO A 117 7.12 2.49 12.98
C PRO A 117 6.98 3.41 11.76
N GLY A 118 7.46 4.65 11.91
CA GLY A 118 7.68 5.56 10.78
C GLY A 118 6.43 6.20 10.17
N PHE A 119 5.29 6.25 10.88
CA PHE A 119 4.08 6.88 10.37
C PHE A 119 4.32 8.37 10.01
N GLY A 120 4.04 8.73 8.75
CA GLY A 120 4.29 10.06 8.21
C GLY A 120 5.71 10.28 7.67
N GLY A 121 6.63 9.33 7.90
CA GLY A 121 7.92 9.25 7.25
C GLY A 121 7.91 8.25 6.08
N THR A 122 8.95 8.26 5.24
CA THR A 122 9.03 7.36 4.06
C THR A 122 9.88 6.12 4.30
N GLU A 123 10.82 6.15 5.24
CA GLU A 123 11.83 5.11 5.43
C GLU A 123 11.26 3.69 5.55
N THR A 124 10.21 3.51 6.37
CA THR A 124 9.63 2.19 6.68
C THR A 124 8.71 1.64 5.59
N VAL A 125 8.40 2.45 4.57
CA VAL A 125 7.67 2.03 3.36
C VAL A 125 8.59 1.97 2.13
N GLU A 126 9.76 2.60 2.17
CA GLU A 126 10.80 2.50 1.13
C GLU A 126 11.57 1.19 1.25
N ILE A 127 12.02 0.86 2.47
CA ILE A 127 12.89 -0.30 2.74
C ILE A 127 12.28 -1.10 3.89
N ILE A 128 11.82 -2.32 3.61
CA ILE A 128 11.13 -3.18 4.60
C ILE A 128 12.11 -4.01 5.42
N ASP A 129 13.30 -4.30 4.89
CA ASP A 129 14.38 -4.96 5.61
C ASP A 129 15.56 -3.99 5.85
N PRO A 130 15.75 -3.52 7.10
CA PRO A 130 16.84 -2.59 7.41
C PRO A 130 18.21 -3.27 7.54
N ASN A 131 18.27 -4.60 7.74
CA ASN A 131 19.46 -5.29 8.23
C ASN A 131 20.20 -6.09 7.14
N LEU A 132 19.57 -6.37 6.01
CA LEU A 132 20.19 -7.19 4.97
C LEU A 132 21.15 -6.37 4.09
N ILE A 133 22.45 -6.45 4.39
CA ILE A 133 23.56 -6.03 3.53
C ILE A 133 24.14 -7.28 2.85
N LEU A 134 23.44 -7.85 1.87
CA LEU A 134 23.98 -8.88 0.99
C LEU A 134 23.88 -8.44 -0.48
N SER A 135 24.85 -8.86 -1.29
CA SER A 135 24.96 -8.52 -2.71
C SER A 135 23.67 -8.85 -3.49
N PRO A 136 23.15 -7.93 -4.33
CA PRO A 136 21.91 -8.10 -5.13
C PRO A 136 21.85 -9.35 -6.03
N ARG A 137 23.00 -9.99 -6.31
CA ARG A 137 23.11 -11.03 -7.32
C ARG A 137 22.71 -12.43 -6.87
N LEU A 138 22.49 -12.68 -5.57
CA LEU A 138 22.35 -14.08 -5.10
C LEU A 138 20.94 -14.60 -4.86
N THR A 139 19.89 -13.78 -4.74
CA THR A 139 18.53 -14.33 -4.58
C THR A 139 17.40 -13.37 -4.98
N HIS A 140 16.35 -13.93 -5.60
CA HIS A 140 15.08 -13.28 -5.94
C HIS A 140 14.36 -12.64 -4.72
N PHE A 141 14.77 -13.01 -3.49
CA PHE A 141 14.26 -12.49 -2.22
C PHE A 141 14.58 -11.00 -1.99
N LEU A 142 15.61 -10.46 -2.63
CA LEU A 142 16.02 -9.06 -2.47
C LEU A 142 15.05 -8.06 -3.11
N SER A 143 14.17 -8.51 -4.00
CA SER A 143 13.09 -7.69 -4.57
C SER A 143 12.00 -7.32 -3.56
N PHE A 144 11.86 -7.99 -2.42
CA PHE A 144 10.89 -7.57 -1.39
C PHE A 144 11.43 -6.46 -0.48
N LYS A 145 12.75 -6.30 -0.39
CA LYS A 145 13.39 -5.33 0.51
C LYS A 145 13.04 -3.89 0.12
N TYR A 146 13.21 -3.56 -1.16
CA TYR A 146 12.99 -2.22 -1.69
C TYR A 146 11.58 -2.12 -2.25
N TYR A 147 10.69 -1.48 -1.49
CA TYR A 147 9.27 -1.42 -1.84
C TYR A 147 8.93 -0.12 -2.57
N PHE A 148 8.71 1.00 -1.87
CA PHE A 148 8.51 2.30 -2.52
C PHE A 148 9.79 3.06 -2.86
N LYS A 149 10.98 2.49 -2.60
CA LYS A 149 12.26 3.20 -2.73
C LYS A 149 12.41 3.92 -4.09
N ASP A 150 12.20 3.20 -5.19
CA ASP A 150 12.47 3.76 -6.53
C ASP A 150 11.49 4.88 -6.90
N ILE A 151 10.23 4.79 -6.45
CA ILE A 151 9.23 5.85 -6.57
C ILE A 151 9.64 7.07 -5.75
N VAL A 152 10.07 6.88 -4.50
CA VAL A 152 10.51 7.99 -3.64
C VAL A 152 11.78 8.64 -4.19
N ASP A 153 12.75 7.86 -4.66
CA ASP A 153 13.97 8.38 -5.29
C ASP A 153 13.64 9.22 -6.53
N SER A 154 12.71 8.76 -7.37
CA SER A 154 12.25 9.50 -8.56
C SER A 154 11.58 10.83 -8.16
N LEU A 155 10.74 10.83 -7.13
CA LEU A 155 10.12 12.05 -6.59
C LEU A 155 11.17 13.02 -6.02
N VAL A 156 12.13 12.51 -5.26
CA VAL A 156 13.21 13.32 -4.69
C VAL A 156 14.11 13.90 -5.78
N GLY A 157 14.40 13.13 -6.83
CA GLY A 157 15.07 13.64 -8.04
C GLY A 157 14.30 14.76 -8.74
N ALA A 158 12.97 14.77 -8.64
CA ALA A 158 12.11 15.86 -9.10
C ALA A 158 11.96 17.03 -8.10
N GLY A 159 12.73 17.01 -7.01
CA GLY A 159 12.77 18.06 -5.99
C GLY A 159 11.71 17.92 -4.90
N TYR A 160 11.20 16.71 -4.64
CA TYR A 160 10.44 16.41 -3.42
C TYR A 160 11.39 16.19 -2.24
N VAL A 161 10.86 16.40 -1.03
CA VAL A 161 11.60 16.25 0.23
C VAL A 161 10.90 15.17 1.05
N ARG A 162 11.65 14.11 1.39
CA ARG A 162 11.19 13.03 2.27
C ARG A 162 10.63 13.62 3.57
N ASN A 163 9.55 13.04 4.07
CA ASN A 163 8.86 13.41 5.31
C ASN A 163 8.20 14.80 5.30
N VAL A 164 8.25 15.54 4.17
CA VAL A 164 7.63 16.86 4.00
C VAL A 164 6.64 16.83 2.84
N SER A 165 7.13 16.66 1.61
CA SER A 165 6.30 16.66 0.40
C SER A 165 6.08 15.26 -0.17
N VAL A 166 6.87 14.26 0.25
CA VAL A 166 6.55 12.84 0.08
C VAL A 166 6.58 12.16 1.44
N ARG A 167 5.51 11.44 1.80
CA ARG A 167 5.31 10.84 3.13
C ARG A 167 4.73 9.44 3.02
N GLY A 168 5.02 8.57 3.98
CA GLY A 168 4.46 7.22 4.07
C GLY A 168 3.33 7.12 5.09
N ALA A 169 2.35 6.26 4.82
CA ALA A 169 1.26 5.92 5.71
C ALA A 169 1.24 4.40 6.00
N PRO A 170 2.29 3.86 6.65
CA PRO A 170 2.35 2.45 7.04
C PRO A 170 1.25 2.09 8.02
N TYR A 171 0.86 0.81 8.07
CA TYR A 171 -0.16 0.29 8.97
C TYR A 171 0.15 -1.14 9.40
N ASP A 172 -0.65 -1.66 10.33
CA ASP A 172 -0.60 -3.08 10.68
C ASP A 172 -1.33 -3.87 9.59
N PHE A 173 -0.59 -4.34 8.60
CA PHE A 173 -1.12 -5.05 7.45
C PHE A 173 -1.77 -6.41 7.79
N ARG A 174 -1.62 -6.89 9.04
CA ARG A 174 -2.32 -8.10 9.53
C ARG A 174 -3.81 -7.83 9.77
N LYS A 175 -4.20 -6.57 9.90
CA LYS A 175 -5.55 -6.10 10.24
C LYS A 175 -6.36 -5.72 9.00
N ALA A 176 -7.67 -5.59 9.17
CA ALA A 176 -8.60 -5.15 8.14
C ALA A 176 -9.38 -3.89 8.59
N PRO A 177 -10.12 -3.21 7.69
CA PRO A 177 -10.73 -1.90 7.98
C PRO A 177 -11.63 -1.84 9.23
N ASN A 178 -12.26 -2.95 9.63
CA ASN A 178 -13.05 -3.06 10.86
C ASN A 178 -12.24 -2.72 12.13
N GLU A 179 -10.93 -2.97 12.12
CA GLU A 179 -10.03 -2.76 13.26
C GLU A 179 -9.04 -1.59 13.06
N MET A 180 -9.16 -0.84 11.96
CA MET A 180 -8.17 0.20 11.57
C MET A 180 -8.63 1.65 11.84
N GLN A 181 -9.57 1.86 12.76
CA GLN A 181 -10.14 3.19 13.00
C GLN A 181 -9.10 4.24 13.40
N ASP A 182 -8.13 3.87 14.24
CA ASP A 182 -7.06 4.78 14.64
C ASP A 182 -6.07 5.06 13.50
N TYR A 183 -5.82 4.08 12.62
CA TYR A 183 -5.07 4.31 11.39
C TYR A 183 -5.79 5.32 10.49
N TYR A 184 -7.10 5.19 10.29
CA TYR A 184 -7.85 6.12 9.44
C TYR A 184 -7.92 7.54 10.01
N LYS A 185 -7.98 7.70 11.35
CA LYS A 185 -7.81 9.01 11.99
C LYS A 185 -6.42 9.58 11.71
N LYS A 186 -5.36 8.78 11.91
CA LYS A 186 -3.98 9.17 11.61
C LYS A 186 -3.77 9.52 10.13
N LEU A 187 -4.36 8.77 9.20
CA LEU A 187 -4.27 9.01 7.76
C LEU A 187 -4.96 10.32 7.37
N LYS A 188 -6.16 10.59 7.93
CA LYS A 188 -6.83 11.89 7.74
C LYS A 188 -5.95 13.04 8.21
N ASN A 189 -5.41 12.94 9.43
CA ASN A 189 -4.52 13.96 10.00
C ASN A 189 -3.24 14.13 9.18
N LEU A 190 -2.66 13.03 8.67
CA LEU A 190 -1.49 13.06 7.81
C LEU A 190 -1.77 13.84 6.53
N ILE A 191 -2.91 13.61 5.88
CA ILE A 191 -3.33 14.31 4.67
C ILE A 191 -3.49 15.81 4.95
N GLU A 192 -4.16 16.18 6.03
CA GLU A 192 -4.38 17.59 6.41
C GLU A 192 -3.06 18.30 6.78
N GLU A 193 -2.20 17.64 7.56
CA GLU A 193 -0.87 18.16 7.91
C GLU A 193 0.00 18.36 6.65
N THR A 194 -0.02 17.37 5.74
CA THR A 194 0.76 17.42 4.50
C THR A 194 0.25 18.53 3.58
N PHE A 195 -1.08 18.71 3.48
CA PHE A 195 -1.69 19.83 2.78
C PHE A 195 -1.19 21.18 3.34
N LEU A 196 -1.19 21.36 4.67
CA LEU A 196 -0.73 22.59 5.32
C LEU A 196 0.76 22.84 5.11
N LYS A 197 1.61 21.81 5.31
CA LYS A 197 3.07 21.87 5.12
C LYS A 197 3.49 22.20 3.69
N ASN A 198 2.63 21.94 2.71
CA ASN A 198 2.91 22.14 1.29
C ASN A 198 2.05 23.27 0.68
N ASN A 199 1.98 24.41 1.38
CA ASN A 199 1.31 25.63 0.90
C ASN A 199 -0.17 25.43 0.55
N LYS A 200 -0.89 24.63 1.35
CA LYS A 200 -2.30 24.30 1.13
C LYS A 200 -2.54 23.71 -0.26
N THR A 201 -1.61 22.85 -0.70
CA THR A 201 -1.70 22.15 -1.99
C THR A 201 -2.31 20.77 -1.77
N LYS A 202 -3.30 20.42 -2.60
CA LYS A 202 -3.99 19.13 -2.51
C LYS A 202 -3.01 17.97 -2.69
N VAL A 203 -3.20 16.92 -1.89
CA VAL A 203 -2.35 15.73 -1.80
C VAL A 203 -2.73 14.72 -2.88
N THR A 204 -1.75 14.12 -3.53
CA THR A 204 -1.92 12.90 -4.33
C THR A 204 -1.63 11.68 -3.47
N ILE A 205 -2.56 10.72 -3.45
CA ILE A 205 -2.33 9.44 -2.76
C ILE A 205 -1.85 8.43 -3.81
N VAL A 206 -0.73 7.78 -3.54
CA VAL A 206 -0.26 6.62 -4.32
C VAL A 206 -0.39 5.41 -3.42
N CYS A 207 -1.18 4.44 -3.83
CA CYS A 207 -1.37 3.19 -3.09
C CYS A 207 -0.91 2.01 -3.93
N HIS A 208 -0.58 0.90 -3.25
CA HIS A 208 -0.25 -0.35 -3.90
C HIS A 208 -1.04 -1.52 -3.31
N SER A 209 -1.52 -2.45 -4.16
CA SER A 209 -2.15 -3.71 -3.73
C SER A 209 -3.29 -3.51 -2.72
N MET A 210 -3.26 -4.21 -1.57
CA MET A 210 -4.21 -4.03 -0.47
C MET A 210 -4.31 -2.58 0.03
N GLY A 211 -3.22 -1.82 -0.06
CA GLY A 211 -3.17 -0.40 0.27
C GLY A 211 -4.23 0.40 -0.50
N CYS A 212 -4.52 0.00 -1.73
CA CYS A 212 -5.57 0.61 -2.53
C CYS A 212 -6.98 0.23 -2.08
N ALA A 213 -7.20 -1.01 -1.66
CA ALA A 213 -8.49 -1.43 -1.11
C ALA A 213 -8.83 -0.65 0.17
N ILE A 214 -7.87 -0.53 1.11
CA ILE A 214 -8.08 0.22 2.36
C ILE A 214 -8.17 1.74 2.13
N THR A 215 -7.46 2.27 1.11
CA THR A 215 -7.54 3.68 0.73
C THR A 215 -8.90 3.99 0.09
N SER A 216 -9.39 3.09 -0.77
CA SER A 216 -10.71 3.23 -1.39
C SER A 216 -11.81 3.23 -0.33
N TYR A 217 -11.75 2.30 0.63
CA TYR A 217 -12.65 2.34 1.80
C TYR A 217 -12.54 3.68 2.53
N PHE A 218 -11.33 4.13 2.87
CA PHE A 218 -11.12 5.39 3.59
C PHE A 218 -11.77 6.58 2.88
N LEU A 219 -11.55 6.74 1.57
CA LEU A 219 -12.12 7.84 0.78
C LEU A 219 -13.65 7.76 0.71
N ASN A 220 -14.22 6.55 0.66
CA ASN A 220 -15.67 6.36 0.71
C ASN A 220 -16.29 6.69 2.09
N THR A 221 -15.48 6.80 3.15
CA THR A 221 -15.94 7.29 4.47
C THR A 221 -15.85 8.81 4.65
N LYS A 222 -15.33 9.55 3.66
CA LYS A 222 -15.15 11.01 3.75
C LYS A 222 -16.19 11.75 2.93
N ASP A 223 -16.66 12.85 3.50
CA ASP A 223 -17.50 13.81 2.81
C ASP A 223 -16.79 14.39 1.58
N GLN A 224 -17.59 14.69 0.55
CA GLN A 224 -17.06 15.15 -0.73
C GLN A 224 -16.33 16.49 -0.60
N ALA A 225 -16.81 17.39 0.27
CA ALA A 225 -16.18 18.67 0.53
C ALA A 225 -14.76 18.52 1.09
N TRP A 226 -14.55 17.60 2.03
CA TRP A 226 -13.21 17.29 2.54
C TRP A 226 -12.31 16.73 1.44
N LYS A 227 -12.80 15.82 0.60
CA LYS A 227 -12.04 15.25 -0.52
C LYS A 227 -11.66 16.32 -1.55
N ASP A 228 -12.63 17.15 -1.94
CA ASP A 228 -12.42 18.26 -2.88
C ASP A 228 -11.42 19.28 -2.35
N LYS A 229 -11.36 19.48 -1.03
CA LYS A 229 -10.39 20.40 -0.40
C LYS A 229 -8.98 19.81 -0.32
N HIS A 230 -8.82 18.53 0.00
CA HIS A 230 -7.51 17.98 0.38
C HIS A 230 -6.89 17.05 -0.64
N ILE A 231 -7.65 16.44 -1.56
CA ILE A 231 -7.17 15.39 -2.47
C ILE A 231 -7.09 15.91 -3.90
N LYS A 232 -5.92 15.80 -4.53
CA LYS A 232 -5.71 16.08 -5.96
C LYS A 232 -6.22 14.89 -6.77
N GLY A 233 -5.73 13.70 -6.42
CA GLY A 233 -6.16 12.44 -7.03
C GLY A 233 -5.57 11.22 -6.33
N LEU A 234 -5.97 10.05 -6.82
CA LEU A 234 -5.57 8.72 -6.35
C LEU A 234 -4.89 7.97 -7.50
N ILE A 235 -3.65 7.57 -7.31
CA ILE A 235 -2.93 6.67 -8.21
C ILE A 235 -2.93 5.29 -7.55
N THR A 236 -3.56 4.32 -8.20
CA THR A 236 -3.61 2.95 -7.71
C THR A 236 -2.67 2.06 -8.51
N LEU A 237 -1.78 1.34 -7.84
CA LEU A 237 -0.87 0.38 -8.44
C LEU A 237 -1.31 -1.04 -8.06
N GLY A 238 -1.72 -1.85 -9.04
CA GLY A 238 -2.12 -3.24 -8.82
C GLY A 238 -3.26 -3.41 -7.80
N PRO A 239 -4.37 -2.66 -7.91
CA PRO A 239 -5.32 -2.55 -6.81
C PRO A 239 -6.09 -3.85 -6.55
N ALA A 240 -5.94 -4.40 -5.34
CA ALA A 240 -6.67 -5.59 -4.89
C ALA A 240 -8.09 -5.28 -4.40
N LEU A 241 -8.84 -4.44 -5.14
CA LEU A 241 -10.17 -3.92 -4.73
C LEU A 241 -11.20 -5.03 -4.51
N GLY A 242 -11.15 -6.06 -5.35
CA GLY A 242 -12.08 -7.18 -5.35
C GLY A 242 -11.61 -8.42 -4.60
N GLY A 243 -10.42 -8.38 -4.01
CA GLY A 243 -9.72 -9.55 -3.50
C GLY A 243 -9.05 -10.39 -4.58
N ALA A 244 -8.42 -11.48 -4.17
CA ALA A 244 -7.69 -12.40 -5.03
C ALA A 244 -7.89 -13.85 -4.60
N VAL A 245 -7.97 -14.77 -5.58
CA VAL A 245 -8.05 -16.22 -5.29
C VAL A 245 -6.80 -16.70 -4.53
N LYS A 246 -5.66 -16.03 -4.71
CA LYS A 246 -4.45 -16.27 -3.92
C LYS A 246 -4.68 -16.15 -2.41
N ALA A 247 -5.56 -15.26 -1.93
CA ALA A 247 -5.87 -15.15 -0.50
C ALA A 247 -6.53 -16.44 0.03
N LEU A 248 -7.50 -17.02 -0.70
CA LEU A 248 -8.09 -18.32 -0.36
C LEU A 248 -7.06 -19.44 -0.37
N LYS A 249 -6.18 -19.47 -1.38
CA LYS A 249 -5.06 -20.42 -1.44
C LYS A 249 -4.19 -20.32 -0.19
N THR A 250 -3.82 -19.11 0.21
CA THR A 250 -2.97 -18.88 1.38
C THR A 250 -3.67 -19.34 2.66
N ILE A 251 -4.97 -19.09 2.84
CA ILE A 251 -5.72 -19.58 4.01
C ILE A 251 -5.78 -21.12 4.03
N ALA A 252 -5.98 -21.76 2.88
CA ALA A 252 -6.11 -23.22 2.79
C ALA A 252 -4.78 -23.95 2.92
N ALA A 253 -3.81 -23.59 2.08
CA ALA A 253 -2.57 -24.32 1.84
C ALA A 253 -1.31 -23.61 2.38
N GLY A 254 -1.42 -22.35 2.79
CA GLY A 254 -0.27 -21.53 3.15
C GLY A 254 0.51 -21.00 1.95
N GLU A 255 1.43 -20.07 2.21
CA GLU A 255 2.38 -19.56 1.24
C GLU A 255 3.77 -19.49 1.87
N ASN A 256 4.81 -19.90 1.14
CA ASN A 256 6.16 -19.90 1.69
C ASN A 256 6.87 -18.54 1.55
N LEU A 257 6.21 -17.55 0.93
CA LEU A 257 6.73 -16.21 0.63
C LEU A 257 8.08 -16.27 -0.11
N GLY A 258 8.31 -17.36 -0.86
CA GLY A 258 9.57 -17.68 -1.52
C GLY A 258 10.61 -18.39 -0.65
N TYR A 259 10.49 -18.41 0.67
CA TYR A 259 11.44 -19.06 1.56
C TYR A 259 11.37 -20.59 1.48
N LYS A 260 12.51 -21.27 1.62
CA LYS A 260 12.58 -22.73 1.75
C LYS A 260 12.25 -23.16 3.19
N VAL A 261 11.03 -22.88 3.62
CA VAL A 261 10.54 -23.12 4.99
C VAL A 261 9.24 -23.93 5.00
N ASP A 262 8.87 -24.45 6.17
CA ASP A 262 7.61 -25.19 6.35
C ASP A 262 6.40 -24.28 6.15
N ALA A 263 5.71 -24.46 5.02
CA ALA A 263 4.48 -23.75 4.68
C ALA A 263 3.37 -23.98 5.72
N GLY A 264 3.38 -25.11 6.44
CA GLY A 264 2.44 -25.39 7.52
C GLY A 264 2.60 -24.44 8.72
N GLN A 265 3.83 -24.08 9.08
CA GLN A 265 4.08 -23.09 10.15
C GLN A 265 3.66 -21.68 9.71
N LEU A 266 4.04 -21.26 8.49
CA LEU A 266 3.62 -19.96 7.96
C LEU A 266 2.10 -19.86 7.83
N LYS A 267 1.43 -20.96 7.46
CA LYS A 267 -0.04 -21.03 7.41
C LYS A 267 -0.69 -20.66 8.75
N LEU A 268 -0.08 -20.98 9.89
CA LEU A 268 -0.61 -20.58 11.21
C LEU A 268 -0.61 -19.06 11.38
N GLN A 269 0.49 -18.39 11.00
CA GLN A 269 0.57 -16.93 11.03
C GLN A 269 -0.39 -16.33 10.00
N GLN A 270 -0.39 -16.83 8.77
CA GLN A 270 -1.24 -16.33 7.69
C GLN A 270 -2.72 -16.41 8.04
N ARG A 271 -3.19 -17.57 8.52
CA ARG A 271 -4.57 -17.76 8.99
C ARG A 271 -4.99 -16.79 10.09
N SER A 272 -4.05 -16.31 10.91
CA SER A 272 -4.35 -15.33 11.95
C SER A 272 -4.57 -13.90 11.43
N THR A 273 -4.13 -13.60 10.21
CA THR A 273 -4.27 -12.26 9.61
C THR A 273 -5.68 -12.05 9.07
N VAL A 274 -6.36 -11.04 9.59
CA VAL A 274 -7.74 -10.70 9.19
C VAL A 274 -7.76 -10.11 7.78
N SER A 275 -6.65 -9.47 7.37
CA SER A 275 -6.46 -8.93 6.01
C SER A 275 -6.63 -9.99 4.91
N LEU A 276 -6.20 -11.23 5.12
CA LEU A 276 -6.43 -12.30 4.14
C LEU A 276 -7.91 -12.61 3.96
N SER A 277 -8.70 -12.58 5.04
CA SER A 277 -10.16 -12.78 4.97
C SER A 277 -10.85 -11.59 4.30
N TYR A 278 -10.32 -10.38 4.47
CA TYR A 278 -10.77 -9.17 3.76
C TYR A 278 -10.48 -9.24 2.24
N LEU A 279 -9.40 -9.92 1.85
CA LEU A 279 -8.93 -10.03 0.46
C LEU A 279 -9.41 -11.29 -0.28
N VAL A 280 -10.32 -12.08 0.29
CA VAL A 280 -10.92 -13.19 -0.47
C VAL A 280 -11.79 -12.65 -1.61
N PRO A 281 -11.99 -13.42 -2.70
CA PRO A 281 -12.78 -12.99 -3.84
C PRO A 281 -14.17 -12.48 -3.45
N SER A 282 -14.49 -11.26 -3.91
CA SER A 282 -15.75 -10.59 -3.62
C SER A 282 -16.93 -11.19 -4.38
N ARG A 283 -18.06 -11.36 -3.69
CA ARG A 283 -19.34 -11.79 -4.27
C ARG A 283 -19.91 -10.84 -5.33
N HIS A 284 -19.38 -9.61 -5.43
CA HIS A 284 -19.78 -8.64 -6.45
C HIS A 284 -19.03 -8.79 -7.77
N LEU A 285 -17.92 -9.55 -7.78
CA LEU A 285 -17.06 -9.71 -8.97
C LEU A 285 -16.91 -11.17 -9.42
N TRP A 286 -17.13 -12.13 -8.53
CA TRP A 286 -17.19 -13.54 -8.89
C TRP A 286 -18.64 -13.98 -8.96
N SER A 287 -18.97 -14.71 -10.03
CA SER A 287 -20.33 -15.20 -10.20
C SER A 287 -20.66 -16.17 -9.06
N PRO A 288 -21.90 -16.18 -8.55
CA PRO A 288 -22.28 -17.10 -7.49
C PRO A 288 -22.21 -18.59 -7.89
N ASN A 289 -22.14 -18.89 -9.20
CA ASN A 289 -22.01 -20.26 -9.72
C ASN A 289 -20.57 -20.57 -10.18
N GLU A 290 -19.65 -19.61 -10.06
CA GLU A 290 -18.26 -19.78 -10.46
C GLU A 290 -17.47 -20.52 -9.37
N VAL A 291 -16.94 -21.68 -9.75
CA VAL A 291 -16.14 -22.54 -8.88
C VAL A 291 -14.74 -21.95 -8.72
N ILE A 292 -14.36 -21.65 -7.48
CA ILE A 292 -13.05 -21.11 -7.11
C ILE A 292 -12.15 -22.19 -6.52
N ALA A 293 -12.72 -23.19 -5.83
CA ALA A 293 -12.00 -24.36 -5.37
C ALA A 293 -12.89 -25.60 -5.53
N PHE A 294 -12.30 -26.77 -5.79
CA PHE A 294 -13.07 -28.00 -5.92
C PHE A 294 -12.28 -29.24 -5.58
N THR A 295 -12.98 -30.26 -5.10
CA THR A 295 -12.51 -31.63 -4.88
C THR A 295 -13.21 -32.58 -5.86
N LYS A 296 -12.97 -33.89 -5.76
CA LYS A 296 -13.77 -34.88 -6.50
C LYS A 296 -15.26 -34.90 -6.13
N HIS A 297 -15.62 -34.36 -4.97
CA HIS A 297 -16.95 -34.53 -4.38
C HIS A 297 -17.66 -33.20 -4.10
N LYS A 298 -16.97 -32.06 -4.21
CA LYS A 298 -17.50 -30.78 -3.75
C LYS A 298 -16.91 -29.59 -4.50
N ASN A 299 -17.77 -28.62 -4.79
CA ASN A 299 -17.40 -27.34 -5.38
C ASN A 299 -17.60 -26.20 -4.37
N TYR A 300 -16.64 -25.28 -4.34
CA TYR A 300 -16.67 -24.08 -3.52
C TYR A 300 -16.68 -22.84 -4.41
N THR A 301 -17.58 -21.91 -4.09
CA THR A 301 -17.85 -20.66 -4.78
C THR A 301 -17.90 -19.54 -3.74
N VAL A 302 -18.15 -18.30 -4.17
CA VAL A 302 -18.40 -17.18 -3.25
C VAL A 302 -19.65 -17.34 -2.38
N LYS A 303 -20.56 -18.29 -2.68
CA LYS A 303 -21.78 -18.53 -1.90
C LYS A 303 -21.58 -19.39 -0.65
N ASN A 304 -20.56 -20.24 -0.63
CA ASN A 304 -20.38 -21.27 0.40
C ASN A 304 -18.98 -21.23 1.03
N TYR A 305 -18.50 -20.03 1.34
CA TYR A 305 -17.25 -19.85 2.07
C TYR A 305 -17.28 -20.43 3.50
N ASP A 306 -18.45 -20.44 4.14
CA ASP A 306 -18.65 -21.10 5.43
C ASP A 306 -18.29 -22.59 5.35
N GLU A 307 -18.78 -23.28 4.32
CA GLU A 307 -18.47 -24.67 4.06
C GLU A 307 -16.99 -24.86 3.72
N PHE A 308 -16.43 -24.03 2.84
CA PHE A 308 -15.01 -24.11 2.50
C PHE A 308 -14.12 -23.96 3.74
N PHE A 309 -14.34 -22.94 4.55
CA PHE A 309 -13.53 -22.68 5.75
C PHE A 309 -13.70 -23.75 6.82
N LYS A 310 -14.90 -24.34 6.95
CA LYS A 310 -15.14 -25.51 7.79
C LYS A 310 -14.35 -26.72 7.29
N ASP A 311 -14.42 -27.02 6.00
CA ASP A 311 -13.83 -28.22 5.41
C ASP A 311 -12.29 -28.20 5.43
N ILE A 312 -11.65 -27.02 5.34
CA ILE A 312 -10.20 -26.88 5.52
C ILE A 312 -9.75 -26.87 7.01
N GLY A 313 -10.69 -27.07 7.94
CA GLY A 313 -10.45 -27.07 9.38
C GLY A 313 -10.13 -25.69 9.98
N PHE A 314 -10.70 -24.60 9.43
CA PHE A 314 -10.46 -23.24 9.92
C PHE A 314 -11.69 -22.32 9.81
N SER A 315 -12.78 -22.69 10.49
CA SER A 315 -14.03 -21.92 10.49
C SER A 315 -13.88 -20.46 10.97
N THR A 316 -12.85 -20.15 11.76
CA THR A 316 -12.54 -18.78 12.20
C THR A 316 -12.35 -17.81 11.02
N ALA A 317 -11.82 -18.27 9.87
CA ALA A 317 -11.74 -17.44 8.68
C ALA A 317 -13.11 -16.96 8.19
N PHE A 318 -14.17 -17.77 8.34
CA PHE A 318 -15.52 -17.32 7.98
C PHE A 318 -16.03 -16.23 8.92
N GLU A 319 -15.67 -16.30 10.21
CA GLU A 319 -16.01 -15.26 11.18
C GLU A 319 -15.29 -13.94 10.86
N MET A 320 -13.99 -14.01 10.57
CA MET A 320 -13.20 -12.87 10.10
C MET A 320 -13.74 -12.29 8.77
N TYR A 321 -14.17 -13.16 7.85
CA TYR A 321 -14.81 -12.74 6.59
C TYR A 321 -16.10 -11.97 6.85
N LYS A 322 -16.99 -12.49 7.73
CA LYS A 322 -18.23 -11.80 8.14
C LYS A 322 -17.97 -10.42 8.72
N ASP A 323 -16.88 -10.26 9.46
CA ASP A 323 -16.53 -8.98 10.08
C ASP A 323 -15.96 -7.96 9.09
N THR A 324 -15.51 -8.41 7.90
CA THR A 324 -14.76 -7.57 6.96
C THR A 324 -15.44 -7.33 5.61
N PHE A 325 -16.32 -8.22 5.13
CA PHE A 325 -16.84 -8.15 3.76
C PHE A 325 -17.51 -6.80 3.45
N ARG A 326 -18.29 -6.23 4.40
CA ARG A 326 -18.97 -4.94 4.19
C ARG A 326 -18.00 -3.79 3.89
N TYR A 327 -16.80 -3.85 4.44
CA TYR A 327 -15.76 -2.83 4.23
C TYR A 327 -15.13 -2.98 2.85
N ALA A 328 -15.01 -4.22 2.36
CA ALA A 328 -14.54 -4.49 0.99
C ALA A 328 -15.58 -3.97 -0.01
N GLU A 329 -16.87 -4.21 0.25
CA GLU A 329 -17.98 -3.72 -0.57
C GLU A 329 -18.01 -2.19 -0.66
N ILE A 330 -17.85 -1.49 0.47
CA ILE A 330 -17.75 -0.01 0.47
C ILE A 330 -16.55 0.45 -0.37
N GLY A 331 -15.43 -0.27 -0.33
CA GLY A 331 -14.24 0.01 -1.13
C GLY A 331 -14.41 -0.18 -2.64
N LEU A 332 -15.48 -0.84 -3.09
CA LEU A 332 -15.80 -0.97 -4.52
C LEU A 332 -16.52 0.26 -5.10
N ASN A 333 -17.02 1.16 -4.24
CA ASN A 333 -17.70 2.37 -4.69
C ASN A 333 -16.72 3.41 -5.26
N PRO A 334 -17.16 4.24 -6.23
CA PRO A 334 -16.32 5.32 -6.77
C PRO A 334 -15.83 6.25 -5.66
N PRO A 335 -14.51 6.51 -5.54
CA PRO A 335 -13.96 7.27 -4.42
C PRO A 335 -14.29 8.77 -4.48
N GLY A 336 -14.82 9.28 -5.59
CA GLY A 336 -15.18 10.70 -5.74
C GLY A 336 -13.96 11.62 -5.81
N VAL A 337 -12.84 11.12 -6.35
CA VAL A 337 -11.61 11.88 -6.64
C VAL A 337 -11.11 11.48 -8.01
N GLU A 338 -10.20 12.25 -8.62
CA GLU A 338 -9.56 11.82 -9.87
C GLU A 338 -8.75 10.54 -9.62
N VAL A 339 -8.91 9.54 -10.50
CA VAL A 339 -8.26 8.22 -10.34
C VAL A 339 -7.40 7.91 -11.54
N PHE A 340 -6.17 7.46 -11.30
CA PHE A 340 -5.32 6.79 -12.28
C PHE A 340 -5.10 5.35 -11.82
N CYS A 341 -5.75 4.43 -12.52
CA CYS A 341 -5.72 3.03 -12.19
C CYS A 341 -4.72 2.28 -13.08
N ILE A 342 -3.61 1.85 -12.48
CA ILE A 342 -2.49 1.23 -13.16
C ILE A 342 -2.34 -0.21 -12.67
N TYR A 343 -2.28 -1.19 -13.57
CA TYR A 343 -2.16 -2.60 -13.19
C TYR A 343 -1.50 -3.48 -14.27
N GLY A 344 -0.86 -4.55 -13.83
CA GLY A 344 -0.26 -5.58 -14.69
C GLY A 344 -1.30 -6.44 -15.39
N VAL A 345 -0.97 -6.94 -16.59
CA VAL A 345 -1.80 -7.87 -17.37
C VAL A 345 -0.95 -8.91 -18.09
N GLY A 346 -1.54 -10.04 -18.50
CA GLY A 346 -0.85 -11.07 -19.29
C GLY A 346 0.10 -11.95 -18.48
N LEU A 347 -0.10 -12.07 -17.17
CA LEU A 347 0.62 -13.01 -16.31
C LEU A 347 -0.31 -14.06 -15.71
N ASN A 348 0.18 -15.30 -15.68
CA ASN A 348 -0.51 -16.44 -15.09
C ASN A 348 -0.84 -16.16 -13.62
N THR A 349 -2.13 -16.02 -13.33
CA THR A 349 -2.63 -15.69 -12.01
C THR A 349 -3.62 -16.75 -11.58
N THR A 350 -3.46 -17.29 -10.37
CA THR A 350 -4.34 -18.35 -9.86
C THR A 350 -5.81 -17.92 -9.91
N ILE A 351 -6.66 -18.66 -10.62
CA ILE A 351 -8.11 -18.44 -10.70
C ILE A 351 -8.90 -19.55 -10.02
N ARG A 352 -8.36 -20.78 -9.93
CA ARG A 352 -9.01 -21.91 -9.25
C ARG A 352 -8.01 -22.81 -8.52
N LEU A 353 -8.51 -23.47 -7.48
CA LEU A 353 -7.78 -24.44 -6.67
C LEU A 353 -8.35 -25.85 -6.90
N ASN A 354 -7.60 -26.69 -7.61
CA ASN A 354 -8.02 -28.04 -7.95
C ASN A 354 -7.44 -29.06 -6.95
N TYR A 355 -8.31 -29.73 -6.21
CA TYR A 355 -7.96 -30.74 -5.21
C TYR A 355 -8.45 -32.14 -5.59
N THR A 356 -8.45 -32.46 -6.88
CA THR A 356 -8.87 -33.79 -7.36
C THR A 356 -7.79 -34.87 -7.17
N GLN A 357 -6.56 -34.50 -6.81
CA GLN A 357 -5.48 -35.45 -6.57
C GLN A 357 -5.62 -36.15 -5.21
N PRO A 358 -5.17 -37.41 -5.05
CA PRO A 358 -5.21 -38.10 -3.77
C PRO A 358 -4.47 -37.32 -2.67
N LYS A 359 -5.12 -37.15 -1.50
CA LYS A 359 -4.54 -36.45 -0.33
C LYS A 359 -4.12 -34.99 -0.59
N SER A 360 -4.67 -34.33 -1.61
CA SER A 360 -4.35 -32.93 -1.90
C SER A 360 -5.12 -31.93 -1.05
N PHE A 361 -6.36 -32.23 -0.67
CA PHE A 361 -7.19 -31.29 0.11
C PHE A 361 -6.79 -31.32 1.59
N PRO A 362 -6.62 -30.15 2.27
CA PRO A 362 -6.72 -28.78 1.76
C PRO A 362 -5.38 -28.15 1.31
N ASP A 363 -4.27 -28.86 1.44
CA ASP A 363 -2.93 -28.27 1.48
C ASP A 363 -2.17 -28.20 0.16
N LYS A 364 -2.52 -29.02 -0.84
CA LYS A 364 -1.73 -29.19 -2.07
C LYS A 364 -2.58 -29.09 -3.34
N PRO A 365 -3.25 -27.96 -3.58
CA PRO A 365 -4.03 -27.79 -4.82
C PRO A 365 -3.10 -27.77 -6.04
N VAL A 366 -3.57 -28.36 -7.14
CA VAL A 366 -3.09 -27.98 -8.47
C VAL A 366 -3.69 -26.61 -8.78
N LEU A 367 -2.85 -25.63 -9.08
CA LEU A 367 -3.30 -24.26 -9.37
C LEU A 367 -3.70 -24.17 -10.84
N GLU A 368 -4.87 -23.60 -11.09
CA GLU A 368 -5.29 -23.25 -12.44
C GLU A 368 -5.16 -21.75 -12.64
N PHE A 369 -4.61 -21.35 -13.79
CA PHE A 369 -4.21 -19.97 -14.06
C PHE A 369 -5.12 -19.30 -15.08
N GLY A 370 -5.28 -17.99 -14.92
CA GLY A 370 -5.90 -17.10 -15.89
C GLY A 370 -5.24 -15.72 -15.83
N GLU A 371 -5.92 -14.71 -16.39
CA GLU A 371 -5.40 -13.36 -16.53
C GLU A 371 -5.27 -12.59 -15.20
N GLY A 372 -4.16 -11.86 -15.07
CA GLY A 372 -3.87 -10.95 -13.96
C GLY A 372 -2.41 -10.48 -14.00
N ASP A 373 -1.90 -10.08 -12.83
CA ASP A 373 -0.52 -9.59 -12.63
C ASP A 373 0.40 -10.59 -11.91
N GLY A 374 0.00 -11.86 -11.82
CA GLY A 374 0.69 -12.92 -11.09
C GLY A 374 0.21 -13.09 -9.65
N THR A 375 -0.52 -12.11 -9.10
CA THR A 375 -1.06 -12.16 -7.73
C THR A 375 -2.57 -11.86 -7.69
N VAL A 376 -3.00 -10.77 -8.30
CA VAL A 376 -4.40 -10.30 -8.29
C VAL A 376 -5.05 -10.60 -9.63
N ASN A 377 -6.24 -11.20 -9.58
CA ASN A 377 -7.00 -11.53 -10.78
C ASN A 377 -7.39 -10.26 -11.55
N LEU A 378 -7.35 -10.29 -12.88
CA LEU A 378 -7.66 -9.14 -13.75
C LEU A 378 -8.97 -8.44 -13.39
N ARG A 379 -10.01 -9.21 -13.07
CA ARG A 379 -11.32 -8.66 -12.70
C ARG A 379 -11.31 -7.79 -11.44
N SER A 380 -10.43 -8.09 -10.48
CA SER A 380 -10.23 -7.25 -9.29
C SER A 380 -9.40 -6.00 -9.63
N LEU A 381 -8.35 -6.16 -10.44
CA LEU A 381 -7.49 -5.06 -10.87
C LEU A 381 -8.27 -3.98 -11.64
N GLN A 382 -9.22 -4.39 -12.47
CA GLN A 382 -9.97 -3.50 -13.35
C GLN A 382 -11.24 -2.90 -12.73
N VAL A 383 -11.53 -3.11 -11.45
CA VAL A 383 -12.76 -2.58 -10.78
C VAL A 383 -12.92 -1.08 -10.98
N CYS A 384 -11.81 -0.35 -10.94
CA CYS A 384 -11.75 1.09 -11.17
C CYS A 384 -12.37 1.52 -12.52
N SER A 385 -12.37 0.65 -13.54
CA SER A 385 -13.03 0.94 -14.83
C SER A 385 -14.53 1.21 -14.69
N ASN A 386 -15.17 0.53 -13.73
CA ASN A 386 -16.60 0.67 -13.43
C ASN A 386 -16.93 2.03 -12.78
N TRP A 387 -15.93 2.81 -12.35
CA TRP A 387 -16.14 4.14 -11.78
C TRP A 387 -16.30 5.23 -12.85
N ARG A 388 -15.94 4.96 -14.11
CA ARG A 388 -16.16 5.89 -15.23
C ARG A 388 -17.66 6.19 -15.37
N GLY A 389 -18.00 7.48 -15.38
CA GLY A 389 -19.40 7.94 -15.46
C GLY A 389 -20.21 7.78 -14.16
N ARG A 390 -19.65 7.19 -13.10
CA ARG A 390 -20.32 7.05 -11.78
C ARG A 390 -19.81 8.04 -10.73
N GLN A 391 -18.90 8.92 -11.12
CA GLN A 391 -18.40 10.06 -10.34
C GLN A 391 -18.10 11.24 -11.27
N LYS A 392 -18.06 12.46 -10.72
CA LYS A 392 -17.76 13.69 -11.50
C LYS A 392 -16.30 13.74 -11.96
N GLN A 393 -15.39 13.23 -11.13
CA GLN A 393 -13.96 13.25 -11.37
C GLN A 393 -13.55 12.15 -12.36
N LYS A 394 -12.50 12.41 -13.14
CA LYS A 394 -12.07 11.51 -14.21
C LYS A 394 -11.45 10.21 -13.67
N VAL A 395 -11.56 9.14 -14.45
CA VAL A 395 -10.97 7.84 -14.15
C VAL A 395 -10.19 7.33 -15.37
N PHE A 396 -8.88 7.30 -15.23
CA PHE A 396 -7.93 6.84 -16.23
C PHE A 396 -7.49 5.41 -15.93
N LEU A 397 -7.29 4.63 -16.99
CA LEU A 397 -6.84 3.24 -16.88
C LEU A 397 -5.54 3.11 -17.66
N LYS A 398 -4.58 2.38 -17.09
CA LYS A 398 -3.34 2.02 -17.74
C LYS A 398 -2.98 0.58 -17.42
N THR A 399 -2.88 -0.24 -18.46
CA THR A 399 -2.37 -1.60 -18.33
C THR A 399 -0.86 -1.62 -18.54
N LEU A 400 -0.17 -2.49 -17.81
CA LEU A 400 1.27 -2.76 -17.93
C LEU A 400 1.45 -4.21 -18.41
N PRO A 401 1.73 -4.44 -19.71
CA PRO A 401 1.87 -5.79 -20.24
C PRO A 401 3.05 -6.53 -19.59
N LYS A 402 2.81 -7.73 -19.08
CA LYS A 402 3.81 -8.64 -18.48
C LYS A 402 4.59 -8.04 -17.30
N VAL A 403 4.03 -7.04 -16.61
CA VAL A 403 4.61 -6.49 -15.38
C VAL A 403 3.99 -7.20 -14.17
N GLU A 404 4.84 -7.80 -13.34
CA GLU A 404 4.44 -8.52 -12.12
C GLU A 404 3.95 -7.56 -11.04
N HIS A 405 3.11 -8.08 -10.16
CA HIS A 405 2.46 -7.35 -9.07
C HIS A 405 3.40 -6.43 -8.27
N LEU A 406 4.62 -6.85 -7.93
CA LEU A 406 5.59 -6.01 -7.21
C LEU A 406 6.47 -5.19 -8.13
N ASP A 407 6.78 -5.69 -9.31
CA ASP A 407 7.68 -5.02 -10.26
C ASP A 407 7.11 -3.70 -10.78
N MET A 408 5.79 -3.49 -10.68
CA MET A 408 5.16 -2.20 -10.98
C MET A 408 5.69 -1.04 -10.13
N LEU A 409 6.23 -1.31 -8.93
CA LEU A 409 6.84 -0.28 -8.07
C LEU A 409 8.18 0.21 -8.61
N ARG A 410 8.79 -0.52 -9.55
CA ARG A 410 10.08 -0.22 -10.19
C ARG A 410 9.94 0.18 -11.65
N ASP A 411 8.78 -0.09 -12.24
CA ASP A 411 8.48 0.18 -13.64
C ASP A 411 8.75 1.65 -14.01
N GLU A 412 9.51 1.86 -15.09
CA GLU A 412 9.93 3.20 -15.52
C GLU A 412 8.75 4.08 -15.95
N TYR A 413 7.74 3.49 -16.59
CA TYR A 413 6.54 4.23 -16.94
C TYR A 413 5.80 4.67 -15.69
N VAL A 414 5.64 3.82 -14.68
CA VAL A 414 4.97 4.16 -13.41
C VAL A 414 5.69 5.30 -12.70
N LYS A 415 7.02 5.19 -12.53
CA LYS A 415 7.82 6.23 -11.86
C LYS A 415 7.71 7.56 -12.59
N LYS A 416 7.90 7.55 -13.91
CA LYS A 416 7.78 8.76 -14.75
C LYS A 416 6.38 9.35 -14.69
N PHE A 417 5.35 8.52 -14.82
CA PHE A 417 3.95 8.96 -14.78
C PHE A 417 3.61 9.65 -13.45
N ILE A 418 4.00 9.06 -12.32
CA ILE A 418 3.77 9.64 -11.00
C ILE A 418 4.43 11.02 -10.94
N VAL A 419 5.72 11.14 -11.28
CA VAL A 419 6.46 12.41 -11.27
C VAL A 419 5.80 13.46 -12.16
N ASP A 420 5.46 13.11 -13.41
CA ASP A 420 4.83 14.02 -14.36
C ASP A 420 3.48 14.54 -13.83
N TYR A 421 2.64 13.64 -13.30
CA TYR A 421 1.31 14.01 -12.78
C TYR A 421 1.37 14.90 -11.53
N VAL A 422 2.30 14.63 -10.62
CA VAL A 422 2.37 15.39 -9.36
C VAL A 422 3.07 16.74 -9.55
N THR A 423 3.87 16.89 -10.61
CA THR A 423 4.54 18.14 -10.96
C THR A 423 3.76 19.01 -11.94
N SER A 424 2.82 18.46 -12.73
CA SER A 424 1.85 19.24 -13.51
C SER A 424 0.84 19.97 -12.62
#